data_AF-A0A397S710-F1
#
_entry.id   AF-A0A397S710-F1
#
_cell.length_a   1.000
_cell.length_b   1.000
_cell.length_c   1.000
_cell.angle_alpha   90.00
_cell.angle_beta   90.00
_cell.angle_gamma   90.00
#
_symmetry.space_group_name_H-M   'P 1'
#
loop_
_entity.id
_entity.type
_entity.pdbx_description
1 polymer ?
#
loop_
_entity_poly.entity_id
_entity_poly.type
_entity_poly.pdbx_seq_one_letter_code
_entity_poly.pdbx_strand_id
1 'polypeptide(L)'
;MMQLWEDDHSQLKKFIKLVCGKQKPVYCSDVTHLEISYYHSLRDEKIIGIVHSCPNIIHLSFKNSIGFSNRALELIAGSYPDLKYLNLCDDHSGGFRSFRT
;
A
#
# COMPACT_ATOMS: atom_id res chain seq x y z
N MET A 1 -17.88 12.47 13.43
CA MET A 1 -17.81 11.46 12.34
C MET A 1 -16.93 11.95 11.16
N MET A 2 -15.82 12.65 11.42
CA MET A 2 -14.79 13.00 10.42
C MET A 2 -13.35 12.78 10.97
N GLN A 3 -13.21 12.36 12.23
CA GLN A 3 -11.90 12.19 12.90
C GLN A 3 -11.34 10.76 12.83
N LEU A 4 -12.04 9.81 12.19
CA LEU A 4 -11.57 8.42 12.05
C LEU A 4 -10.88 8.14 10.70
N TRP A 5 -10.76 9.15 9.82
CA TRP A 5 -10.19 8.99 8.47
C TRP A 5 -8.89 9.77 8.24
N GLU A 6 -8.43 10.55 9.21
CA GLU A 6 -7.25 11.44 9.06
C GLU A 6 -5.92 10.81 9.51
N ASP A 7 -5.96 9.67 10.19
CA ASP A 7 -4.77 9.04 10.75
C ASP A 7 -4.30 7.86 9.89
N ASP A 8 -3.87 8.16 8.67
CA ASP A 8 -2.73 7.46 8.07
C ASP A 8 -1.65 7.39 9.19
N HIS A 9 -1.52 6.26 9.88
CA HIS A 9 -0.82 6.16 11.17
C HIS A 9 0.55 6.84 11.13
N SER A 10 0.92 7.62 12.16
CA SER A 10 2.20 8.36 12.21
C SER A 10 3.42 7.46 11.92
N GLN A 11 3.38 6.21 12.35
CA GLN A 11 4.43 5.23 12.07
C GLN A 11 4.45 4.80 10.59
N LEU A 12 3.29 4.57 9.99
CA LEU A 12 3.17 4.23 8.58
C LEU A 12 3.63 5.39 7.68
N LYS A 13 3.25 6.63 7.99
CA LYS A 13 3.78 7.82 7.30
C LYS A 13 5.32 7.89 7.39
N LYS A 14 5.91 7.59 8.55
CA LYS A 14 7.37 7.56 8.73
C LYS A 14 8.00 6.43 7.90
N PHE A 15 7.42 5.23 7.92
CA PHE A 15 7.88 4.11 7.11
C PHE A 15 7.88 4.45 5.62
N ILE A 16 6.75 4.94 5.09
CA ILE A 16 6.64 5.34 3.68
C ILE A 16 7.68 6.41 3.33
N LYS A 17 7.89 7.40 4.20
CA LYS A 17 8.92 8.43 3.99
C LYS A 17 10.34 7.84 3.94
N LEU A 18 10.63 6.81 4.75
CA LEU A 18 11.91 6.11 4.73
C LEU A 18 12.09 5.29 3.45
N VAL A 19 11.08 4.51 3.08
CA VAL A 19 11.09 3.63 1.90
C VAL A 19 11.14 4.41 0.59
N CYS A 20 10.52 5.60 0.53
CA CYS A 20 10.57 6.50 -0.63
C CYS A 20 11.74 7.50 -0.58
N GLY A 21 12.58 7.42 0.46
CA GLY A 21 13.71 8.30 0.67
C GLY A 21 14.90 7.99 -0.24
N LYS A 22 15.88 8.90 -0.26
CA LYS A 22 17.12 8.72 -1.06
C LYS A 22 17.99 7.56 -0.57
N GLN A 23 17.92 7.22 0.71
CA GLN A 23 18.67 6.12 1.31
C GLN A 23 17.73 4.94 1.52
N LYS A 24 17.92 3.91 0.71
CA LYS A 24 17.17 2.66 0.81
C LYS A 24 17.49 1.98 2.14
N PRO A 25 16.50 1.65 2.98
CA PRO A 25 16.76 0.94 4.23
C PRO A 25 17.34 -0.45 3.93
N VAL A 26 18.44 -0.82 4.60
CA VAL A 26 19.14 -2.09 4.39
C VAL A 26 18.21 -3.30 4.52
N TYR A 27 17.26 -3.24 5.47
CA TYR A 27 16.33 -4.33 5.73
C TYR A 27 15.30 -4.55 4.60
N CYS A 28 15.06 -3.58 3.72
CA CYS A 28 14.02 -3.72 2.69
C CYS A 28 14.36 -4.78 1.63
N SER A 29 15.65 -5.10 1.45
CA SER A 29 16.08 -6.16 0.52
C SER A 29 15.64 -7.56 0.96
N ASP A 30 15.44 -7.79 2.25
CA ASP A 30 15.05 -9.10 2.82
C ASP A 30 13.54 -9.20 3.07
N VAL A 31 12.79 -8.10 2.85
CA VAL A 31 11.35 -8.09 3.03
C VAL A 31 10.68 -8.90 1.93
N THR A 32 9.99 -9.96 2.33
CA THR A 32 9.15 -10.80 1.45
C THR A 32 7.66 -10.61 1.71
N HIS A 33 7.29 -10.07 2.88
CA HIS A 33 5.91 -9.85 3.29
C HIS A 33 5.72 -8.39 3.70
N LEU A 34 4.82 -7.69 3.01
CA LEU A 34 4.51 -6.29 3.30
C LEU A 34 3.00 -6.08 3.36
N GLU A 35 2.55 -5.50 4.47
CA GLU A 35 1.16 -5.12 4.67
C GLU A 35 1.05 -3.63 4.99
N ILE A 36 0.32 -2.90 4.16
CA ILE A 36 -0.02 -1.50 4.34
C ILE A 36 -1.55 -1.42 4.28
N SER A 37 -2.18 -1.32 5.44
CA SER A 37 -3.63 -1.25 5.52
C SER A 37 -4.11 0.15 5.87
N TYR A 38 -5.31 0.52 5.43
CA TYR A 38 -5.95 1.80 5.75
C TYR A 38 -5.09 3.03 5.39
N TYR A 39 -4.39 2.98 4.25
CA TYR A 39 -3.54 4.08 3.79
C TYR A 39 -4.18 4.78 2.59
N HIS A 40 -4.99 5.80 2.85
CA HIS A 40 -5.80 6.44 1.83
C HIS A 40 -5.01 7.34 0.87
N SER A 41 -3.77 7.67 1.25
CA SER A 41 -2.86 8.45 0.41
C SER A 41 -1.81 7.57 -0.28
N LEU A 42 -2.09 6.29 -0.58
CA LEU A 42 -1.15 5.37 -1.25
C LEU A 42 -1.05 5.65 -2.76
N ARG A 43 -0.55 6.83 -3.13
CA ARG A 43 -0.38 7.22 -4.54
C ARG A 43 0.71 6.42 -5.25
N ASP A 44 0.67 6.40 -6.57
CA ASP A 44 1.63 5.72 -7.45
C ASP A 44 3.09 6.02 -7.09
N GLU A 45 3.43 7.27 -6.73
CA GLU A 45 4.80 7.64 -6.36
C GLU A 45 5.32 6.86 -5.15
N LYS A 46 4.42 6.54 -4.21
CA LYS A 46 4.76 5.75 -3.02
C LYS A 46 4.90 4.27 -3.36
N ILE A 47 4.07 3.76 -4.26
CA ILE A 47 4.21 2.38 -4.77
C ILE A 47 5.53 2.23 -5.51
N ILE A 48 5.90 3.20 -6.35
CA ILE A 48 7.21 3.24 -7.01
C ILE A 48 8.32 3.16 -5.95
N GLY A 49 8.26 3.97 -4.90
CA GLY A 49 9.23 3.90 -3.81
C GLY A 49 9.29 2.53 -3.12
N ILE A 50 8.13 1.92 -2.84
CA ILE A 50 8.03 0.58 -2.26
C ILE A 50 8.66 -0.47 -3.16
N VAL A 51 8.33 -0.48 -4.46
CA VAL A 51 8.85 -1.43 -5.45
C VAL A 51 10.36 -1.34 -5.57
N HIS A 52 10.92 -0.13 -5.64
CA HIS A 52 12.37 0.06 -5.73
C HIS A 52 13.09 -0.36 -4.43
N SER A 53 12.45 -0.16 -3.29
CA SER A 53 13.04 -0.45 -1.98
C SER A 53 12.90 -1.92 -1.58
N CYS A 54 11.79 -2.56 -1.85
CA CYS A 54 11.51 -3.94 -1.46
C CYS A 54 11.35 -4.82 -2.71
N PRO A 55 12.42 -5.33 -3.33
CA PRO A 55 12.35 -6.03 -4.62
C PRO A 55 11.84 -7.47 -4.53
N ASN A 56 11.88 -8.11 -3.36
CA ASN A 56 11.68 -9.56 -3.20
C ASN A 56 10.32 -9.92 -2.56
N ILE A 57 9.28 -9.14 -2.84
CA ILE A 57 7.96 -9.34 -2.21
C ILE A 57 7.26 -10.58 -2.79
N ILE A 58 6.80 -11.43 -1.89
CA ILE A 58 6.01 -12.64 -2.15
C ILE A 58 4.56 -12.46 -1.67
N HIS A 59 4.35 -11.64 -0.63
CA HIS A 59 3.04 -11.36 -0.05
C HIS A 59 2.85 -9.85 0.12
N LEU A 60 1.91 -9.28 -0.64
CA LEU A 60 1.59 -7.86 -0.61
C LEU A 60 0.12 -7.64 -0.22
N SER A 61 -0.13 -6.78 0.75
CA SER A 61 -1.48 -6.37 1.13
C SER A 61 -1.59 -4.86 1.19
N PHE A 62 -2.50 -4.30 0.40
CA PHE A 62 -2.95 -2.90 0.43
C PHE A 62 -4.40 -2.78 0.90
N LYS A 63 -4.83 -3.66 1.80
CA LYS A 63 -6.20 -3.71 2.31
C LYS A 63 -6.70 -2.33 2.78
N ASN A 64 -7.88 -1.91 2.33
CA ASN A 64 -8.51 -0.64 2.68
C ASN A 64 -7.63 0.60 2.37
N SER A 65 -6.63 0.45 1.49
CA SER A 65 -5.80 1.56 1.01
C SER A 65 -6.29 2.00 -0.37
N ILE A 66 -6.22 3.29 -0.65
CA ILE A 66 -6.70 3.88 -1.91
C ILE A 66 -5.68 4.90 -2.44
N GLY A 67 -5.90 5.37 -3.68
CA GLY A 67 -5.13 6.45 -4.30
C GLY A 67 -4.11 6.01 -5.34
N PHE A 68 -3.95 4.70 -5.58
CA PHE A 68 -3.12 4.17 -6.65
C PHE A 68 -3.92 3.83 -7.92
N SER A 69 -3.25 3.86 -9.06
CA SER A 69 -3.81 3.58 -10.38
C SER A 69 -3.56 2.14 -10.84
N ASN A 70 -4.24 1.73 -11.92
CA ASN A 70 -3.97 0.46 -12.59
C ASN A 70 -2.52 0.37 -13.09
N ARG A 71 -1.90 1.49 -13.47
CA ARG A 71 -0.50 1.52 -13.89
C ARG A 71 0.45 1.16 -12.74
N ALA A 72 0.12 1.56 -11.52
CA ALA A 72 0.88 1.13 -10.36
C ALA A 72 0.72 -0.38 -10.07
N LEU A 73 -0.46 -0.94 -10.34
CA LEU A 73 -0.68 -2.39 -10.24
C LEU A 73 0.10 -3.17 -11.30
N GLU A 74 0.15 -2.67 -12.55
CA GLU A 74 0.99 -3.24 -13.60
C GLU A 74 2.47 -3.21 -13.21
N LEU A 75 2.93 -2.11 -12.61
CA LEU A 75 4.30 -2.01 -12.10
C LEU A 75 4.59 -3.05 -11.01
N ILE A 76 3.67 -3.26 -10.06
CA ILE A 76 3.79 -4.28 -9.01
C ILE A 76 3.90 -5.67 -9.64
N ALA A 77 2.98 -6.01 -10.55
CA ALA A 77 2.95 -7.31 -11.22
C ALA A 77 4.24 -7.57 -12.03
N GLY A 78 4.79 -6.54 -12.68
CA GLY A 78 6.04 -6.64 -13.43
C GLY A 78 7.31 -6.67 -12.56
N SER A 79 7.25 -6.14 -11.34
CA SER A 79 8.44 -6.01 -10.48
C SER A 79 8.60 -7.16 -9.49
N TYR A 80 7.53 -7.87 -9.15
CA TYR A 80 7.52 -8.98 -8.20
C TYR A 80 7.19 -10.31 -8.88
N PRO A 81 8.17 -10.94 -9.56
CA PRO A 81 7.93 -12.18 -10.30
C PRO A 81 7.50 -13.37 -9.41
N ASP A 82 7.86 -13.33 -8.12
CA ASP A 82 7.54 -14.37 -7.14
C ASP A 82 6.32 -14.04 -6.27
N LEU A 83 5.53 -13.02 -6.62
CA LEU A 83 4.34 -12.62 -5.86
C LEU A 83 3.30 -13.74 -5.88
N LYS A 84 2.99 -14.28 -4.69
CA LYS A 84 2.00 -15.36 -4.49
C LYS A 84 0.70 -14.88 -3.88
N TYR A 85 0.75 -13.75 -3.17
CA TYR A 85 -0.43 -13.18 -2.51
C TYR A 85 -0.49 -11.68 -2.75
N LEU A 86 -1.66 -11.23 -3.21
CA LEU A 86 -1.99 -9.82 -3.41
C LEU A 86 -3.38 -9.55 -2.84
N ASN A 87 -3.47 -8.70 -1.82
CA ASN A 87 -4.74 -8.24 -1.26
C ASN A 87 -4.96 -6.76 -1.54
N LEU A 88 -6.03 -6.46 -2.27
CA LEU A 88 -6.49 -5.10 -2.59
C LEU A 88 -7.93 -4.84 -2.11
N CYS A 89 -8.48 -5.70 -1.23
CA CYS A 89 -9.87 -5.56 -0.77
C CYS A 89 -10.09 -4.24 -0.04
N ASP A 90 -11.24 -3.63 -0.34
CA ASP A 90 -11.82 -2.55 0.43
C ASP A 90 -13.04 -3.10 1.19
N ASP A 91 -12.84 -3.39 2.48
CA ASP A 91 -13.90 -3.82 3.38
C ASP A 91 -14.74 -2.59 3.76
N HIS A 92 -15.68 -2.23 2.90
CA HIS A 92 -16.71 -1.23 3.17
C HIS A 92 -17.75 -1.72 4.19
N SER A 93 -17.35 -2.27 5.35
CA SER A 93 -18.27 -2.68 6.40
C SER A 93 -18.93 -1.50 7.15
N GLY A 94 -18.83 -0.28 6.63
CA GLY A 94 -19.31 0.95 7.26
C GLY A 94 -20.31 1.79 6.44
N GLY A 95 -20.87 1.31 5.33
CA GLY A 95 -21.79 2.16 4.58
C GLY A 95 -22.41 1.62 3.30
N PHE A 96 -23.23 0.57 3.39
CA PHE A 96 -24.36 0.46 2.45
C PHE A 96 -25.34 1.60 2.74
N ARG A 97 -25.08 2.81 2.22
CA ARG A 97 -26.16 3.78 2.03
C ARG A 97 -27.01 3.26 0.88
N SER A 98 -28.00 2.44 1.21
CA SER A 98 -29.13 2.17 0.34
C SER A 98 -29.77 3.52 0.02
N PHE A 99 -29.52 4.04 -1.18
CA PHE A 99 -30.40 5.03 -1.78
C PHE A 99 -31.70 4.28 -2.10
N ARG A 100 -32.62 4.24 -1.14
CA ARG A 100 -34.01 3.94 -1.44
C ARG A 100 -34.58 5.21 -2.08
N THR A 101 -34.74 5.17 -3.40
CA THR A 101 -35.67 6.02 -4.13
C THR A 101 -37.10 5.72 -3.74
#